data_AF-A0A923CVQ7-F1
#
_entry.id   AF-A0A923CVQ7-F1
#
_cell.length_a   1.000
_cell.length_b   1.000
_cell.length_c   1.000
_cell.angle_alpha   90.00
_cell.angle_beta   90.00
_cell.angle_gamma   90.00
#
_symmetry.space_group_name_H-M   'P 1'
#
loop_
_entity.id
_entity.type
_entity.pdbx_description
1 polymer ?
#
loop_
_entity_poly.entity_id
_entity_poly.type
_entity_poly.pdbx_seq_one_letter_code
_entity_poly.pdbx_strand_id
1 'polypeptide(L)' 'MNIAEAVKDVLEPYVGHMVADTCVRATALSIGKTSDTLDAADLPPLENNVRKLLLPIAPSSTIDALIAQIERNVA' A
#
# COMPACT_ATOMS: atom_id res chain seq x y z
N MET A 1 -9.13 1.44 -10.92
CA MET A 1 -7.67 1.53 -10.70
C MET A 1 -7.25 0.26 -9.99
N ASN A 2 -6.11 -0.35 -10.33
CA ASN A 2 -5.65 -1.52 -9.58
C ASN A 2 -5.01 -1.08 -8.24
N ILE A 3 -4.85 -2.00 -7.28
CA ILE A 3 -4.28 -1.65 -5.97
C ILE A 3 -2.88 -1.07 -6.10
N ALA A 4 -2.05 -1.62 -6.98
CA ALA A 4 -0.66 -1.19 -7.13
C ALA A 4 -0.55 0.28 -7.57
N GLU A 5 -1.40 0.70 -8.52
CA GLU A 5 -1.54 2.08 -8.98
C GLU A 5 -2.04 2.98 -7.84
N ALA A 6 -3.11 2.56 -7.15
CA ALA A 6 -3.67 3.33 -6.04
C ALA A 6 -2.64 3.60 -4.93
N VAL A 7 -1.85 2.58 -4.59
CA VAL A 7 -0.78 2.69 -3.58
C VAL A 7 0.32 3.64 -4.04
N LYS A 8 0.74 3.56 -5.30
CA LYS A 8 1.77 4.44 -5.85
C LYS A 8 1.30 5.89 -5.86
N ASP A 9 0.11 6.14 -6.39
CA ASP A 9 -0.46 7.49 -6.47
C ASP A 9 -0.61 8.14 -5.08
N VAL A 10 -0.97 7.36 -4.06
CA VAL A 10 -1.17 7.88 -2.70
C VAL A 10 0.13 8.00 -1.91
N LEU A 11 1.02 7.00 -1.98
CA LEU A 11 2.21 6.95 -1.13
C LEU A 11 3.41 7.69 -1.72
N GLU A 12 3.62 7.66 -3.05
CA GLU A 12 4.82 8.22 -3.67
C GLU A 12 5.11 9.68 -3.32
N PRO A 13 4.12 10.60 -3.21
CA PRO A 13 4.38 11.98 -2.81
C PRO A 13 5.00 12.14 -1.42
N TYR A 14 4.85 11.14 -0.55
CA TYR A 14 5.30 11.19 0.85
C TYR A 14 6.57 10.38 1.08
N VAL A 15 6.70 9.22 0.42
CA VAL A 15 7.80 8.26 0.68
C VAL A 15 8.67 7.97 -0.54
N GLY A 16 8.32 8.52 -1.70
CA GLY A 16 8.99 8.28 -2.97
C GLY A 16 8.67 6.93 -3.60
N HIS A 17 8.98 6.81 -4.90
CA HIS A 17 8.72 5.64 -5.74
C HIS A 17 9.21 4.33 -5.13
N MET A 18 10.44 4.31 -4.62
CA MET A 18 11.07 3.09 -4.10
C MET A 18 10.30 2.48 -2.92
N VAL A 19 9.82 3.32 -1.99
CA VAL A 19 9.11 2.84 -0.79
C VAL A 19 7.68 2.45 -1.14
N ALA A 20 6.99 3.23 -1.96
CA ALA A 20 5.65 2.90 -2.44
C ALA A 20 5.63 1.55 -3.17
N ASP A 21 6.57 1.35 -4.11
CA ASP A 21 6.69 0.11 -4.86
C ASP A 21 7.10 -1.08 -3.96
N THR A 22 7.89 -0.82 -2.91
CA THR A 22 8.21 -1.84 -1.89
C THR A 22 6.97 -2.26 -1.09
N CYS A 23 6.07 -1.34 -0.75
CA CYS A 23 4.80 -1.68 -0.08
C CYS A 23 3.94 -2.60 -0.96
N VAL A 24 3.84 -2.32 -2.26
CA VAL A 24 3.11 -3.16 -3.22
C VAL A 24 3.76 -4.53 -3.35
N ARG A 25 5.08 -4.59 -3.58
CA ARG A 25 5.80 -5.86 -3.75
C ARG A 25 5.79 -6.71 -2.50
N ALA A 26 6.03 -6.13 -1.32
CA ALA A 26 6.00 -6.86 -0.05
C ALA A 26 4.62 -7.48 0.20
N THR A 27 3.56 -6.74 -0.11
CA THR A 27 2.18 -7.24 -0.06
C THR A 27 2.00 -8.46 -0.96
N ALA A 28 2.30 -8.32 -2.25
CA ALA A 28 2.16 -9.40 -3.23
C ALA A 28 2.96 -10.65 -2.82
N LEU A 29 4.21 -10.47 -2.42
CA LEU A 29 5.08 -11.56 -1.95
C LEU A 29 4.50 -12.28 -0.73
N SER A 30 3.90 -11.52 0.21
CA SER A 30 3.34 -12.07 1.45
C SER A 30 2.12 -12.98 1.24
N ILE A 31 1.46 -12.88 0.08
CA ILE A 31 0.27 -13.67 -0.28
C ILE A 31 0.47 -14.55 -1.52
N GLY A 32 1.71 -14.68 -2.01
CA GLY A 32 2.02 -15.52 -3.18
C GLY A 32 1.47 -15.00 -4.50
N LYS A 33 1.16 -13.69 -4.58
CA LYS A 33 0.72 -13.01 -5.81
C LYS A 33 1.87 -12.24 -6.45
N THR A 34 1.62 -11.74 -7.65
CA THR A 34 2.43 -10.72 -8.31
C THR A 34 1.77 -9.34 -8.11
N SER A 35 2.55 -8.25 -8.17
CA SER A 35 2.01 -6.91 -7.90
C SER A 35 0.89 -6.49 -8.86
N ASP A 36 0.91 -6.99 -10.10
CA ASP A 36 -0.10 -6.78 -11.14
C ASP A 36 -1.39 -7.59 -10.96
N THR A 37 -1.37 -8.60 -10.08
CA THR A 37 -2.53 -9.46 -9.77
C THR A 37 -3.21 -9.10 -8.46
N LEU A 38 -2.81 -7.99 -7.83
CA LEU A 38 -3.45 -7.46 -6.62
C LEU A 38 -4.81 -6.86 -6.95
N ASP A 39 -5.82 -7.28 -6.19
CA ASP A 39 -7.22 -6.87 -6.33
C ASP A 39 -7.78 -6.37 -4.99
N ALA A 40 -9.00 -5.83 -5.00
CA ALA A 40 -9.63 -5.25 -3.81
C ALA A 40 -9.69 -6.18 -2.58
N ALA A 41 -9.70 -7.51 -2.77
CA ALA A 41 -9.70 -8.46 -1.66
C ALA A 41 -8.35 -8.52 -0.92
N ASP A 42 -7.28 -7.97 -1.52
CA ASP A 42 -5.94 -7.92 -0.94
C ASP A 42 -5.67 -6.63 -0.13
N LEU A 43 -6.69 -5.80 0.13
CA LEU A 43 -6.57 -4.63 1.00
C LEU A 43 -6.09 -4.97 2.44
N PRO A 44 -6.61 -6.03 3.12
CA PRO A 44 -6.13 -6.37 4.46
C PRO A 44 -4.62 -6.73 4.53
N PRO A 45 -4.07 -7.59 3.65
CA PRO A 45 -2.62 -7.83 3.66
C PRO A 45 -1.81 -6.59 3.23
N LEU A 46 -2.36 -5.71 2.37
CA LEU A 46 -1.73 -4.44 2.02
C LEU A 46 -1.58 -3.53 3.24
N GLU A 47 -2.67 -3.28 3.97
CA GLU A 47 -2.67 -2.45 5.18
C GLU A 47 -1.60 -2.94 6.17
N ASN A 48 -1.55 -4.25 6.42
CA ASN A 48 -0.57 -4.83 7.33
C ASN A 48 0.88 -4.54 6.90
N ASN A 49 1.18 -4.66 5.61
CA ASN A 49 2.53 -4.41 5.09
C ASN A 49 2.87 -2.90 5.09
N VAL A 50 1.94 -2.04 4.68
CA VAL A 50 2.12 -0.58 4.73
C VAL A 50 2.41 -0.13 6.17
N ARG A 51 1.65 -0.63 7.15
CA ARG A 51 1.91 -0.35 8.57
C ARG A 51 3.29 -0.83 9.00
N LYS A 52 3.63 -2.09 8.74
CA LYS A 52 4.94 -2.66 9.12
C LYS A 52 6.11 -1.86 8.55
N LEU A 53 6.00 -1.40 7.32
CA LEU A 53 7.07 -0.69 6.62
C LEU A 53 7.16 0.79 7.00
N LEU A 54 6.02 1.46 7.21
CA LEU A 54 5.99 2.90 7.42
C LEU A 54 5.97 3.33 8.89
N LEU A 55 5.50 2.48 9.81
CA LEU A 55 5.44 2.82 11.25
C LEU A 55 6.79 3.28 11.84
N PRO A 56 7.97 2.76 11.42
CA PRO A 56 9.25 3.26 11.91
C PRO A 56 9.58 4.71 11.51
N ILE A 57 8.92 5.26 10.49
CA ILE A 57 9.27 6.54 9.87
C ILE A 57 8.11 7.54 9.77
N ALA A 58 6.88 7.11 10.08
CA ALA A 58 5.67 7.93 9.98
C ALA A 58 4.70 7.69 11.16
N PRO A 59 3.96 8.72 11.61
CA PRO A 59 2.92 8.56 12.62
C PRO A 59 1.80 7.62 12.17
N SER A 60 1.25 6.83 13.09
CA SER A 60 0.16 5.89 12.79
C SER A 60 -1.06 6.57 12.17
N SER A 61 -1.42 7.77 12.64
CA SER A 61 -2.55 8.55 12.11
C SER A 61 -2.35 8.98 10.65
N THR A 62 -1.11 9.23 10.23
CA THR A 62 -0.80 9.53 8.82
C THR A 62 -0.95 8.28 7.97
N ILE A 63 -0.46 7.14 8.46
CA ILE A 63 -0.61 5.85 7.79
C ILE A 63 -2.09 5.49 7.63
N ASP A 64 -2.91 5.68 8.68
CA ASP A 64 -4.36 5.46 8.66
C ASP A 64 -5.04 6.29 7.56
N ALA A 65 -4.70 7.58 7.47
CA ALA A 65 -5.27 8.47 6.47
C ALA A 65 -4.91 8.06 5.03
N LEU A 66 -3.66 7.63 4.81
CA LEU A 66 -3.19 7.16 3.51
C LEU A 66 -3.85 5.83 3.12
N ILE A 67 -4.01 4.88 4.05
CA ILE A 67 -4.73 3.63 3.81
C ILE A 67 -6.19 3.91 3.42
N ALA A 68 -6.88 4.75 4.19
CA ALA A 68 -8.26 5.11 3.87
C ALA A 68 -8.38 5.79 2.50
N GLN A 69 -7.36 6.53 2.05
CA GLN A 69 -7.32 7.11 0.71
C GLN A 69 -7.12 6.05 -0.38
N ILE A 70 -6.26 5.06 -0.14
CA ILE A 70 -6.08 3.92 -1.05
C ILE A 70 -7.39 3.13 -1.19
N GLU A 71 -8.08 2.86 -0.07
CA GLU A 71 -9.36 2.12 -0.08
C GLU A 71 -10.43 2.83 -0.92
N ARG A 72 -10.59 4.15 -0.76
CA ARG A 72 -11.54 4.95 -1.56
C ARG A 72 -11.24 4.96 -3.05
N ASN A 73 -9.98 4.76 -3.40
CA ASN A 73 -9.48 4.80 -4.78
C ASN A 73 -9.62 3.43 -5.50
N VAL A 74 -9.82 2.36 -4.73
CA VAL A 74 -9.94 0.98 -5.20
C VAL A 74 -11.40 0.51 -5.18
N ALA A 75 -12.23 1.05 -4.27
CA ALA A 75 -13.68 0.83 -4.20
C ALA A 75 -14.42 1.39 -5.43
#